data_AF-A0A8I1M5W5-F1
#
_entry.id   AF-A0A8I1M5W5-F1
#
_cell.length_a   1.000
_cell.length_b   1.000
_cell.length_c   1.000
_cell.angle_alpha   90.00
_cell.angle_beta   90.00
_cell.angle_gamma   90.00
#
_symmetry.space_group_name_H-M   'P 1'
#
loop_
_entity.id
_entity.type
_entity.pdbx_description
1 polymer ?
#
loop_
_entity_poly.entity_id
_entity_poly.type
_entity_poly.pdbx_seq_one_letter_code
_entity_poly.pdbx_strand_id
1 'polypeptide(L)'
;MAGFWSMVGLVIKSLITGNDTSGELVETAGDDTASVAEPLCLYAIARFNRPDANAQGGVRPPDPLSDMIARSLADMPESSQIRLDQYFAPNSDAVDAFQAMREAQLNVLNMGRRVDADAVFWGQENHNTGGFDLHLVSDALTSSLYDLMLPLTHSFRQTDHPDVAQALRILLAAQLIFKSRGGEQRLLQISRLTTHLEEFQERINRGEHFEMAGQGVATAYAFGAFVLTETGDRTYCASALRVLEPHIRKTLGAAGETVSEPAKPKARTSSGLLGESSRPQQKEEVVRELRTEDLVAQISDFSKIDARSAALLALYAGLVNWSLIASLKARSGALAIGIWKMLERRFELSMGSPVDRALAICKLAEAMVATGKDAEDAKLVEQGASQYRRALGMINSRAHAPLYAITAYGLAESIVSAAIINDVSIPDAQVVPVFQAALKICGRRDDPYIWGRTMFALATVYLTNGTQDQDVTMLSNARMGFSQSYEAFVDAGAKGAARAASGGYTRAENIISQMGHRKAVMEATGGDGSAKAAAS
;
A
#
# COMPACT_ATOMS: atom_id res chain seq x y z
N MET A 1 -1.26 16.26 27.97
CA MET A 1 -2.10 15.04 27.91
C MET A 1 -3.60 15.34 27.86
N ALA A 2 -4.15 16.29 28.64
CA ALA A 2 -5.60 16.61 28.63
C ALA A 2 -6.09 17.40 27.38
N GLY A 3 -5.26 18.26 26.78
CA GLY A 3 -5.68 19.11 25.64
C GLY A 3 -5.92 18.35 24.32
N PHE A 4 -5.36 17.16 24.14
CA PHE A 4 -5.48 16.39 22.91
C PHE A 4 -6.80 15.60 22.83
N TRP A 5 -7.24 14.99 23.94
CA TRP A 5 -8.57 14.37 24.05
C TRP A 5 -9.70 15.37 23.84
N SER A 6 -9.48 16.64 24.18
CA SER A 6 -10.41 17.73 23.89
C SER A 6 -10.50 18.05 22.39
N MET A 7 -9.40 18.02 21.62
CA MET A 7 -9.43 18.24 20.18
C MET A 7 -10.04 17.07 19.40
N VAL A 8 -9.72 15.82 19.75
CA VAL A 8 -10.39 14.63 19.17
C VAL A 8 -11.88 14.64 19.54
N GLY A 9 -12.21 15.01 20.78
CA GLY A 9 -13.59 15.21 21.24
C GLY A 9 -14.33 16.33 20.50
N LEU A 10 -13.65 17.44 20.15
CA LEU A 10 -14.22 18.55 19.37
C LEU A 10 -14.50 18.15 17.91
N VAL A 11 -13.61 17.37 17.30
CA VAL A 11 -13.83 16.80 15.95
C VAL A 11 -15.01 15.80 15.97
N ILE A 12 -15.11 14.98 17.01
CA ILE A 12 -16.25 14.06 17.21
C ILE A 12 -17.55 14.84 17.41
N LYS A 13 -17.55 15.92 18.21
CA LYS A 13 -18.75 16.73 18.49
C LYS A 13 -19.22 17.54 17.27
N SER A 14 -18.28 18.02 16.45
CA SER A 14 -18.56 18.68 15.17
C SER A 14 -19.21 17.77 14.12
N LEU A 15 -19.02 16.45 14.23
CA LEU A 15 -19.59 15.44 13.32
C LEU A 15 -20.96 14.90 13.78
N ILE A 16 -21.46 15.33 14.94
CA ILE A 16 -22.77 14.92 15.50
C ILE A 16 -23.87 15.94 15.17
N THR A 17 -23.52 17.17 14.78
CA THR A 17 -24.50 18.26 14.54
C THR A 17 -24.74 18.58 13.06
N GLY A 18 -24.31 17.74 12.11
CA GLY A 18 -24.59 17.90 10.69
C GLY A 18 -25.75 17.00 10.26
N ASN A 19 -26.96 17.56 10.22
CA ASN A 19 -28.21 16.87 9.93
C ASN A 19 -28.39 16.52 8.44
N ASP A 20 -28.89 15.31 8.20
CA ASP A 20 -29.73 14.77 7.12
C ASP A 20 -29.79 15.44 5.74
N THR A 21 -29.49 14.63 4.71
CA THR A 21 -30.27 14.53 3.46
C THR A 21 -29.87 13.22 2.74
N SER A 22 -30.41 12.10 3.21
CA SER A 22 -30.38 10.84 2.47
C SER A 22 -31.49 10.85 1.42
N GLY A 23 -31.12 11.11 0.16
CA GLY A 23 -32.01 10.86 -0.97
C GLY A 23 -32.05 9.35 -1.26
N GLU A 24 -33.19 8.72 -0.96
CA GLU A 24 -33.51 7.38 -1.45
C GLU A 24 -33.65 7.43 -2.98
N LEU A 25 -32.73 6.77 -3.70
CA LEU A 25 -32.92 6.44 -5.10
C LEU A 25 -33.55 5.04 -5.15
N VAL A 26 -34.82 5.01 -5.56
CA VAL A 26 -35.59 3.80 -5.84
C VAL A 26 -35.04 3.17 -7.12
N GLU A 27 -34.49 1.96 -7.03
CA GLU A 27 -34.16 1.15 -8.21
C GLU A 27 -35.46 0.59 -8.82
N THR A 28 -35.81 1.06 -10.01
CA THR A 28 -36.85 0.44 -10.84
C THR A 28 -36.26 -0.72 -11.62
N ALA A 29 -36.78 -1.93 -11.37
CA ALA A 29 -36.53 -3.12 -12.16
C ALA A 29 -37.00 -2.91 -13.62
N GLY A 30 -36.11 -3.17 -14.58
CA GLY A 30 -36.39 -3.05 -16.02
C GLY A 30 -35.75 -4.20 -16.80
N ASP A 31 -36.63 -5.07 -17.28
CA ASP A 31 -36.59 -6.03 -18.39
C ASP A 31 -35.28 -6.69 -18.86
N ASP A 32 -35.35 -8.03 -18.82
CA ASP A 32 -34.61 -9.01 -19.60
C ASP A 32 -34.67 -8.72 -21.11
N THR A 33 -33.61 -8.12 -21.62
CA THR A 33 -33.16 -8.33 -23.00
C THR A 33 -31.70 -8.71 -22.93
N ALA A 34 -31.31 -9.77 -23.67
CA ALA A 34 -29.97 -10.36 -23.64
C ALA A 34 -28.87 -9.28 -23.75
N SER A 35 -28.37 -8.84 -22.59
CA SER A 35 -27.43 -7.73 -22.54
C SER A 35 -26.06 -8.28 -22.90
N VAL A 36 -25.44 -7.67 -23.91
CA VAL A 36 -23.98 -7.72 -24.02
C VAL A 36 -23.49 -7.16 -22.70
N ALA A 37 -22.95 -8.01 -21.82
CA ALA A 37 -22.52 -7.61 -20.49
C ALA A 37 -21.64 -6.36 -20.61
N GLU A 38 -22.06 -5.27 -19.98
CA GLU A 38 -21.33 -4.01 -20.01
C GLU A 38 -19.91 -4.25 -19.51
N PRO A 39 -18.87 -3.72 -20.19
CA PRO A 39 -17.50 -3.93 -19.77
C PRO A 39 -17.30 -3.38 -18.35
N LEU A 40 -16.64 -4.16 -17.50
CA LEU A 40 -16.34 -3.79 -16.12
C LEU A 40 -15.40 -2.58 -16.04
N CYS A 41 -14.53 -2.40 -17.04
CA CYS A 41 -13.56 -1.31 -17.08
C CYS A 41 -13.35 -0.80 -18.52
N LEU A 42 -13.55 0.50 -18.72
CA LEU A 42 -13.20 1.19 -19.96
C LEU A 42 -11.81 1.83 -19.84
N TYR A 43 -10.87 1.37 -20.66
CA TYR A 43 -9.49 1.87 -20.70
C TYR A 43 -9.31 2.91 -21.81
N ALA A 44 -8.81 4.09 -21.47
CA ALA A 44 -8.34 5.05 -22.45
C ALA A 44 -6.83 4.88 -22.71
N ILE A 45 -6.42 5.05 -23.97
CA ILE A 45 -5.02 4.98 -24.37
C ILE A 45 -4.65 6.31 -25.05
N ALA A 46 -3.79 7.09 -24.40
CA ALA A 46 -3.24 8.32 -24.91
C ALA A 46 -2.14 8.08 -25.95
N ARG A 47 -1.75 9.14 -26.67
CA ARG A 47 -0.64 9.06 -27.62
C ARG A 47 0.69 9.04 -26.91
N PHE A 48 1.62 8.20 -27.38
CA PHE A 48 2.98 8.09 -26.85
C PHE A 48 4.00 8.93 -27.64
N ASN A 49 3.64 9.29 -28.86
CA ASN A 49 4.49 10.09 -29.75
C ASN A 49 4.04 11.54 -29.74
N ARG A 50 5.01 12.45 -29.61
CA ARG A 50 4.74 13.89 -29.67
C ARG A 50 4.25 14.24 -31.08
N PRO A 51 3.11 14.92 -31.23
CA PRO A 51 2.62 15.30 -32.56
C PRO A 51 3.60 16.27 -33.23
N ASP A 52 3.98 15.97 -34.47
CA ASP A 52 4.82 16.85 -35.27
C ASP A 52 4.09 18.17 -35.56
N ALA A 53 4.62 19.28 -35.03
CA ALA A 53 4.06 20.62 -35.26
C ALA A 53 4.02 21.04 -36.74
N ASN A 54 4.79 20.34 -37.60
CA ASN A 54 4.92 20.61 -39.03
C ASN A 54 4.17 19.60 -39.93
N ALA A 55 3.43 18.64 -39.37
CA ALA A 55 2.62 17.71 -40.17
C ALA A 55 1.40 18.44 -40.75
N GLN A 56 1.62 19.21 -41.81
CA GLN A 56 0.56 19.79 -42.64
C GLN A 56 -0.02 18.69 -43.53
N GLY A 57 -1.19 18.19 -43.14
CA GLY A 57 -1.92 17.15 -43.85
C GLY A 57 -2.31 16.07 -42.87
N GLY A 58 -3.61 15.92 -42.61
CA GLY A 58 -4.23 15.07 -41.59
C GLY A 58 -3.96 13.55 -41.66
N VAL A 59 -2.79 13.13 -42.14
CA VAL A 59 -2.29 11.77 -42.03
C VAL A 59 -1.75 11.59 -40.61
N ARG A 60 -2.48 10.79 -39.84
CA ARG A 60 -2.14 10.48 -38.45
C ARG A 60 -0.83 9.67 -38.42
N PRO A 61 0.23 10.13 -37.73
CA PRO A 61 1.44 9.33 -37.63
C PRO A 61 1.13 8.04 -36.84
N PRO A 62 1.71 6.90 -37.25
CA PRO A 62 1.48 5.63 -36.57
C PRO A 62 1.95 5.71 -35.11
N ASP A 63 1.19 5.11 -34.21
CA ASP A 63 1.53 4.98 -32.79
C ASP A 63 1.55 3.48 -32.44
N PRO A 64 2.67 2.80 -32.72
CA PRO A 64 2.77 1.34 -32.55
C PRO A 64 2.66 0.93 -31.07
N LEU A 65 3.03 1.81 -30.13
CA LEU A 65 2.91 1.58 -28.70
C LEU A 65 1.45 1.57 -28.27
N SER A 66 0.69 2.58 -28.71
CA SER A 66 -0.76 2.59 -28.57
C SER A 66 -1.35 1.30 -29.13
N ASP A 67 -0.99 0.87 -30.33
CA ASP A 67 -1.51 -0.36 -30.96
C ASP A 67 -1.15 -1.64 -30.19
N MET A 68 0.02 -1.71 -29.60
CA MET A 68 0.43 -2.82 -28.74
C MET A 68 -0.42 -2.91 -27.47
N ILE A 69 -0.60 -1.80 -26.75
CA ILE A 69 -1.46 -1.76 -25.54
C ILE A 69 -2.89 -2.16 -25.89
N ALA A 70 -3.39 -1.70 -27.05
CA ALA A 70 -4.74 -2.03 -27.50
C ALA A 70 -4.94 -3.51 -27.83
N ARG A 71 -3.90 -4.19 -28.35
CA ARG A 71 -3.92 -5.65 -28.53
C ARG A 71 -3.97 -6.38 -27.19
N SER A 72 -3.15 -5.96 -26.22
CA SER A 72 -3.18 -6.55 -24.87
C SER A 72 -4.53 -6.38 -24.17
N LEU A 73 -5.22 -5.26 -24.40
CA LEU A 73 -6.57 -5.01 -23.91
C LEU A 73 -7.63 -5.87 -24.59
N ALA A 74 -7.52 -6.10 -25.90
CA ALA A 74 -8.45 -6.94 -26.64
C ALA A 74 -8.49 -8.40 -26.13
N ASP A 75 -7.38 -8.87 -25.56
CA ASP A 75 -7.27 -10.20 -24.93
C ASP A 75 -7.94 -10.27 -23.53
N MET A 76 -8.30 -9.13 -22.93
CA MET A 76 -8.83 -9.08 -21.56
C MET A 76 -10.36 -9.07 -21.57
N PRO A 77 -11.02 -10.14 -21.08
CA PRO A 77 -12.47 -10.16 -20.98
C PRO A 77 -12.94 -9.12 -19.95
N GLU A 78 -14.16 -8.61 -20.16
CA GLU A 78 -14.77 -7.56 -19.32
C GLU A 78 -14.07 -6.19 -19.40
N SER A 79 -13.19 -5.99 -20.39
CA SER A 79 -12.58 -4.71 -20.67
C SER A 79 -13.03 -4.15 -22.01
N SER A 80 -13.10 -2.82 -22.10
CA SER A 80 -13.27 -2.09 -23.34
C SER A 80 -12.18 -1.04 -23.46
N GLN A 81 -12.01 -0.47 -24.65
CA GLN A 81 -10.96 0.50 -24.90
C GLN A 81 -11.39 1.66 -25.79
N ILE A 82 -10.79 2.82 -25.55
CA ILE A 82 -10.95 4.02 -26.35
C ILE A 82 -9.59 4.70 -26.59
N ARG A 83 -9.43 5.31 -27.77
CA ARG A 83 -8.23 6.07 -28.13
C ARG A 83 -8.41 7.54 -27.77
N LEU A 84 -7.45 8.11 -27.06
CA LEU A 84 -7.33 9.54 -26.87
C LEU A 84 -6.34 10.11 -27.87
N ASP A 85 -6.75 11.07 -28.69
CA ASP A 85 -5.86 11.74 -29.65
C ASP A 85 -5.08 12.90 -29.00
N GLN A 86 -4.51 12.65 -27.83
CA GLN A 86 -3.74 13.64 -27.08
C GLN A 86 -2.44 13.03 -26.55
N TYR A 87 -1.36 13.79 -26.68
CA TYR A 87 -0.06 13.50 -26.07
C TYR A 87 0.06 14.30 -24.76
N PHE A 88 0.58 13.65 -23.72
CA PHE A 88 0.78 14.25 -22.41
C PHE A 88 2.25 14.17 -22.02
N ALA A 89 2.77 15.23 -21.41
CA ALA A 89 4.11 15.27 -20.84
C ALA A 89 4.12 16.13 -19.58
N PRO A 90 4.96 15.82 -18.58
CA PRO A 90 5.24 16.73 -17.48
C PRO A 90 5.73 18.09 -18.00
N ASN A 91 5.30 19.16 -17.34
CA ASN A 91 5.75 20.51 -17.67
C ASN A 91 7.25 20.65 -17.40
N SER A 92 8.04 20.97 -18.42
CA SER A 92 9.49 21.16 -18.31
C SER A 92 9.88 22.38 -17.48
N ASP A 93 8.99 23.37 -17.40
CA ASP A 93 9.27 24.66 -16.78
C ASP A 93 8.80 24.72 -15.32
N ALA A 94 8.24 23.61 -14.82
CA ALA A 94 7.81 23.50 -13.43
C ALA A 94 9.00 23.56 -12.47
N VAL A 95 8.83 24.31 -11.38
CA VAL A 95 9.87 24.50 -10.35
C VAL A 95 10.21 23.20 -9.62
N ASP A 96 9.22 22.30 -9.47
CA ASP A 96 9.39 20.99 -8.83
C ASP A 96 8.88 19.87 -9.74
N ALA A 97 9.74 18.88 -10.00
CA ALA A 97 9.40 17.73 -10.84
C ALA A 97 8.26 16.87 -10.26
N PHE A 98 8.08 16.85 -8.93
CA PHE A 98 6.95 16.18 -8.29
C PHE A 98 5.62 16.84 -8.67
N GLN A 99 5.59 18.17 -8.62
CA GLN A 99 4.42 18.94 -9.03
C GLN A 99 4.15 18.77 -10.53
N ALA A 100 5.18 18.85 -11.36
CA ALA A 100 5.07 18.67 -12.82
C ALA A 100 4.41 17.34 -13.19
N MET A 101 4.84 16.25 -12.54
CA MET A 101 4.30 14.92 -12.77
C MET A 101 2.84 14.82 -12.29
N ARG A 102 2.54 15.37 -11.11
CA ARG A 102 1.17 15.36 -10.57
C ARG A 102 0.19 16.12 -11.47
N GLU A 103 0.57 17.30 -11.93
CA GLU A 103 -0.24 18.10 -12.85
C GLU A 103 -0.50 17.36 -14.15
N ALA A 104 0.53 16.72 -14.73
CA ALA A 104 0.37 15.91 -15.93
C ALA A 104 -0.63 14.76 -15.71
N GLN A 105 -0.52 14.04 -14.60
CA GLN A 105 -1.43 12.92 -14.32
C GLN A 105 -2.87 13.35 -14.04
N LEU A 106 -3.07 14.47 -13.34
CA LEU A 106 -4.40 15.04 -13.14
C LEU A 106 -5.02 15.48 -14.48
N ASN A 107 -4.22 16.05 -15.38
CA ASN A 107 -4.69 16.40 -16.73
C ASN A 107 -5.11 15.17 -17.54
N VAL A 108 -4.32 14.09 -17.47
CA VAL A 108 -4.65 12.81 -18.10
C VAL A 108 -5.96 12.25 -17.54
N LEU A 109 -6.11 12.21 -16.21
CA LEU A 109 -7.32 11.70 -15.56
C LEU A 109 -8.55 12.54 -15.92
N ASN A 110 -8.42 13.87 -15.93
CA ASN A 110 -9.49 14.77 -16.35
C ASN A 110 -9.91 14.54 -17.80
N MET A 111 -8.98 14.18 -18.69
CA MET A 111 -9.31 13.81 -20.06
C MET A 111 -10.01 12.45 -20.12
N GLY A 112 -9.55 11.47 -19.35
CA GLY A 112 -10.22 10.17 -19.19
C GLY A 112 -11.69 10.32 -18.77
N ARG A 113 -11.95 11.15 -17.76
CA ARG A 113 -13.31 11.46 -17.28
C ARG A 113 -14.22 12.11 -18.33
N ARG A 114 -13.68 12.81 -19.33
CA ARG A 114 -14.48 13.41 -20.41
C ARG A 114 -14.98 12.38 -21.43
N VAL A 115 -14.33 11.22 -21.47
CA VAL A 115 -14.71 10.10 -22.34
C VAL A 115 -15.21 8.91 -21.53
N ASP A 116 -15.59 9.14 -20.28
CA ASP A 116 -16.06 8.15 -19.31
C ASP A 116 -15.11 6.95 -19.12
N ALA A 117 -13.80 7.16 -19.34
CA ALA A 117 -12.81 6.12 -19.11
C ALA A 117 -12.46 5.98 -17.62
N ASP A 118 -12.36 4.73 -17.17
CA ASP A 118 -12.06 4.37 -15.78
C ASP A 118 -10.58 4.43 -15.44
N ALA A 119 -9.75 4.19 -16.44
CA ALA A 119 -8.30 4.24 -16.34
C ALA A 119 -7.69 4.70 -17.66
N VAL A 120 -6.56 5.38 -17.58
CA VAL A 120 -5.86 5.93 -18.73
C VAL A 120 -4.40 5.46 -18.73
N PHE A 121 -3.99 4.85 -19.85
CA PHE A 121 -2.59 4.63 -20.16
C PHE A 121 -2.03 5.82 -20.91
N TRP A 122 -0.89 6.31 -20.45
CA TRP A 122 -0.14 7.39 -21.12
C TRP A 122 1.35 7.20 -20.90
N GLY A 123 2.15 7.96 -21.62
CA GLY A 123 3.59 7.90 -21.48
C GLY A 123 4.31 8.48 -22.67
N GLN A 124 5.54 8.04 -22.88
CA GLN A 124 6.40 8.56 -23.93
C GLN A 124 7.34 7.49 -24.46
N GLU A 125 7.58 7.55 -25.78
CA GLU A 125 8.68 6.81 -26.38
C GLU A 125 10.02 7.42 -25.95
N ASN A 126 10.98 6.58 -25.58
CA ASN A 126 12.33 7.00 -25.24
C ASN A 126 13.29 6.63 -26.37
N HIS A 127 13.42 7.56 -27.32
CA HIS A 127 14.25 7.39 -28.52
C HIS A 127 15.73 7.11 -28.21
N ASN A 128 16.25 7.54 -27.05
CA ASN A 128 17.64 7.30 -26.65
C ASN A 128 17.91 5.83 -26.25
N THR A 129 16.88 5.11 -25.81
CA THR A 129 17.01 3.74 -25.29
C THR A 129 16.28 2.71 -26.15
N GLY A 130 15.55 3.14 -27.18
CA GLY A 130 14.69 2.28 -27.99
C GLY A 130 13.57 1.62 -27.17
N GLY A 131 13.20 2.23 -26.04
CA GLY A 131 12.17 1.75 -25.12
C GLY A 131 11.05 2.76 -24.95
N PHE A 132 10.13 2.50 -24.02
CA PHE A 132 9.06 3.44 -23.69
C PHE A 132 8.75 3.45 -22.20
N ASP A 133 8.32 4.60 -21.72
CA ASP A 133 7.82 4.78 -20.37
C ASP A 133 6.30 4.72 -20.40
N LEU A 134 5.71 3.89 -19.53
CA LEU A 134 4.27 3.74 -19.37
C LEU A 134 3.82 4.15 -17.96
N HIS A 135 2.72 4.88 -17.91
CA HIS A 135 2.00 5.24 -16.71
C HIS A 135 0.55 4.76 -16.80
N LEU A 136 -0.01 4.37 -15.66
CA LEU A 136 -1.42 4.02 -15.49
C LEU A 136 -2.01 4.96 -14.45
N VAL A 137 -3.10 5.65 -14.81
CA VAL A 137 -3.81 6.56 -13.91
C VAL A 137 -5.28 6.17 -13.86
N SER A 138 -5.87 6.18 -12.67
CA SER A 138 -7.29 5.92 -12.44
C SER A 138 -7.74 6.65 -11.17
N ASP A 139 -9.05 6.79 -10.97
CA ASP A 139 -9.58 7.41 -9.75
C ASP A 139 -9.07 6.70 -8.48
N ALA A 140 -9.00 5.36 -8.52
CA ALA A 140 -8.47 4.55 -7.42
C ALA A 140 -7.00 4.90 -7.12
N LEU A 141 -6.16 5.03 -8.16
CA LEU A 141 -4.74 5.34 -8.01
C LEU A 141 -4.47 6.82 -7.66
N THR A 142 -5.46 7.69 -7.82
CA THR A 142 -5.43 9.06 -7.29
C THR A 142 -5.98 9.20 -5.88
N SER A 143 -6.35 8.09 -5.23
CA SER A 143 -6.68 8.08 -3.81
C SER A 143 -5.44 8.40 -2.98
N SER A 144 -5.67 9.07 -1.85
CA SER A 144 -4.67 9.38 -0.81
C SER A 144 -3.91 8.17 -0.24
N LEU A 145 -4.26 6.94 -0.62
CA LEU A 145 -3.51 5.71 -0.29
C LEU A 145 -2.35 5.44 -1.24
N TYR A 146 -2.45 5.89 -2.51
CA TYR A 146 -1.50 5.61 -3.58
C TYR A 146 -0.78 6.86 -4.09
N ASP A 147 -1.00 8.03 -3.49
CA ASP A 147 -0.41 9.31 -3.93
C ASP A 147 1.12 9.24 -4.10
N LEU A 148 1.82 8.48 -3.26
CA LEU A 148 3.28 8.29 -3.39
C LEU A 148 3.68 7.42 -4.57
N MET A 149 2.79 6.55 -5.03
CA MET A 149 2.97 5.69 -6.20
C MET A 149 2.40 6.31 -7.48
N LEU A 150 1.71 7.45 -7.39
CA LEU A 150 1.18 8.17 -8.55
C LEU A 150 2.27 8.35 -9.63
N PRO A 151 3.51 8.80 -9.33
CA PRO A 151 4.59 8.95 -10.33
C PRO A 151 5.21 7.63 -10.84
N LEU A 152 4.71 6.47 -10.43
CA LEU A 152 5.31 5.18 -10.80
C LEU A 152 5.36 5.07 -12.33
N THR A 153 6.55 4.73 -12.83
CA THR A 153 6.82 4.60 -14.26
C THR A 153 7.24 3.18 -14.57
N HIS A 154 6.59 2.56 -15.54
CA HIS A 154 6.95 1.25 -16.06
C HIS A 154 7.78 1.43 -17.34
N SER A 155 9.10 1.38 -17.21
CA SER A 155 10.04 1.58 -18.33
C SER A 155 10.35 0.26 -19.05
N PHE A 156 9.75 0.04 -20.21
CA PHE A 156 9.92 -1.16 -21.02
C PHE A 156 10.96 -0.99 -22.13
N ARG A 157 11.54 -2.09 -22.55
CA ARG A 157 12.45 -2.23 -23.69
C ARG A 157 11.92 -3.34 -24.58
N GLN A 158 12.20 -3.27 -25.88
CA GLN A 158 11.79 -4.28 -26.87
C GLN A 158 10.29 -4.54 -26.83
N THR A 159 9.51 -3.70 -27.51
CA THR A 159 8.03 -3.69 -27.48
C THR A 159 7.38 -5.03 -27.80
N ASP A 160 8.05 -5.88 -28.58
CA ASP A 160 7.54 -7.18 -29.02
C ASP A 160 7.94 -8.35 -28.09
N HIS A 161 8.62 -8.06 -26.97
CA HIS A 161 9.03 -9.08 -26.02
C HIS A 161 7.82 -9.65 -25.25
N PRO A 162 7.68 -10.99 -25.11
CA PRO A 162 6.51 -11.61 -24.46
C PRO A 162 6.29 -11.13 -23.02
N ASP A 163 7.38 -10.91 -22.27
CA ASP A 163 7.30 -10.38 -20.89
C ASP A 163 6.69 -8.98 -20.81
N VAL A 164 6.80 -8.15 -21.86
CA VAL A 164 6.14 -6.83 -21.90
C VAL A 164 4.62 -7.02 -22.00
N ALA A 165 4.14 -7.88 -22.88
CA ALA A 165 2.72 -8.18 -23.01
C ALA A 165 2.14 -8.76 -21.72
N GLN A 166 2.87 -9.65 -21.05
CA GLN A 166 2.45 -10.22 -19.77
C GLN A 166 2.46 -9.19 -18.64
N ALA A 167 3.44 -8.29 -18.59
CA ALA A 167 3.48 -7.18 -17.64
C ALA A 167 2.29 -6.23 -17.83
N LEU A 168 1.88 -5.95 -19.08
CA LEU A 168 0.67 -5.17 -19.35
C LEU A 168 -0.59 -5.86 -18.80
N ARG A 169 -0.74 -7.17 -19.00
CA ARG A 169 -1.86 -7.94 -18.45
C ARG A 169 -1.94 -7.87 -16.92
N ILE A 170 -0.80 -7.82 -16.23
CA ILE A 170 -0.76 -7.61 -14.77
C ILE A 170 -1.33 -6.23 -14.40
N LEU A 171 -0.92 -5.16 -15.09
CA LEU A 171 -1.44 -3.81 -14.83
C LEU A 171 -2.96 -3.73 -15.08
N LEU A 172 -3.42 -4.37 -16.15
CA LEU A 172 -4.84 -4.46 -16.50
C LEU A 172 -5.65 -5.24 -15.45
N ALA A 173 -5.17 -6.42 -15.06
CA ALA A 173 -5.83 -7.24 -14.03
C ALA A 173 -5.86 -6.53 -12.67
N ALA A 174 -4.78 -5.83 -12.31
CA ALA A 174 -4.74 -5.01 -11.09
C ALA A 174 -5.81 -3.90 -11.11
N GLN A 175 -5.99 -3.21 -12.23
CA GLN A 175 -7.03 -2.18 -12.36
C GLN A 175 -8.46 -2.76 -12.30
N LEU A 176 -8.68 -3.96 -12.86
CA LEU A 176 -9.97 -4.64 -12.75
C LEU A 176 -10.36 -4.96 -11.29
N ILE A 177 -9.38 -5.27 -10.42
CA ILE A 177 -9.65 -5.49 -8.99
C ILE A 177 -10.19 -4.21 -8.32
N PHE A 178 -9.62 -3.04 -8.64
CA PHE A 178 -10.10 -1.76 -8.12
C PHE A 178 -11.52 -1.42 -8.57
N LYS A 179 -11.87 -1.78 -9.81
CA LYS A 179 -13.21 -1.54 -10.38
C LYS A 179 -14.25 -2.57 -9.92
N SER A 180 -13.83 -3.77 -9.56
CA SER A 180 -14.73 -4.85 -9.14
C SER A 180 -15.56 -4.46 -7.91
N ARG A 181 -16.87 -4.73 -7.97
CA ARG A 181 -17.80 -4.55 -6.86
C ARG A 181 -18.36 -5.91 -6.44
N GLY A 182 -18.48 -6.11 -5.12
CA GLY A 182 -18.91 -7.39 -4.55
C GLY A 182 -17.79 -8.44 -4.49
N GLY A 183 -17.96 -9.42 -3.59
CA GLY A 183 -16.95 -10.43 -3.31
C GLY A 183 -16.66 -11.38 -4.46
N GLU A 184 -17.68 -11.83 -5.20
CA GLU A 184 -17.51 -12.83 -6.27
C GLU A 184 -16.72 -12.29 -7.47
N GLN A 185 -17.12 -11.14 -8.00
CA GLN A 185 -16.42 -10.49 -9.11
C GLN A 185 -14.99 -10.14 -8.71
N ARG A 186 -14.77 -9.59 -7.51
CA ARG A 186 -13.43 -9.27 -7.02
C ARG A 186 -12.56 -10.53 -6.88
N LEU A 187 -13.12 -11.65 -6.40
CA LEU A 187 -12.39 -12.92 -6.33
C LEU A 187 -12.01 -13.47 -7.70
N LEU A 188 -12.86 -13.31 -8.71
CA LEU A 188 -12.54 -13.67 -10.09
C LEU A 188 -11.32 -12.87 -10.59
N GLN A 189 -11.32 -11.55 -10.39
CA GLN A 189 -10.20 -10.70 -10.82
C GLN A 189 -8.93 -10.93 -10.01
N ILE A 190 -9.05 -11.22 -8.70
CA ILE A 190 -7.91 -11.67 -7.88
C ILE A 190 -7.30 -12.95 -8.47
N SER A 191 -8.12 -13.95 -8.78
CA SER A 191 -7.63 -15.20 -9.37
C SER A 191 -6.91 -14.97 -10.70
N ARG A 192 -7.42 -14.07 -11.55
CA ARG A 192 -6.81 -13.71 -12.83
C ARG A 192 -5.44 -13.05 -12.63
N LEU A 193 -5.34 -12.09 -11.73
CA LEU A 193 -4.07 -11.44 -11.40
C LEU A 193 -3.07 -12.45 -10.84
N THR A 194 -3.50 -13.35 -9.96
CA THR A 194 -2.67 -14.42 -9.40
C THR A 194 -2.07 -15.30 -10.51
N THR A 195 -2.86 -15.75 -11.49
CA THR A 195 -2.35 -16.54 -12.63
C THR A 195 -1.23 -15.81 -13.38
N HIS A 196 -1.39 -14.51 -13.65
CA HIS A 196 -0.35 -13.73 -14.32
C HIS A 196 0.92 -13.58 -13.48
N LEU A 197 0.79 -13.49 -12.15
CA LEU A 197 1.94 -13.39 -11.25
C LEU A 197 2.66 -14.74 -11.08
N GLU A 198 1.95 -15.87 -11.09
CA GLU A 198 2.55 -17.20 -10.97
C GLU A 198 3.55 -17.48 -12.09
N GLU A 199 3.22 -17.08 -13.33
CA GLU A 199 4.09 -17.24 -14.50
C GLU A 199 5.46 -16.56 -14.33
N PHE A 200 5.51 -15.38 -13.69
CA PHE A 200 6.76 -14.70 -13.39
C PHE A 200 7.40 -15.18 -12.08
N GLN A 201 6.61 -15.58 -11.09
CA GLN A 201 7.12 -15.90 -9.76
C GLN A 201 8.15 -17.03 -9.82
N GLU A 202 7.89 -18.08 -10.58
CA GLU A 202 8.80 -19.21 -10.73
C GLU A 202 10.15 -18.78 -11.33
N ARG A 203 10.11 -17.95 -12.38
CA ARG A 203 11.29 -17.38 -13.04
C ARG A 203 12.08 -16.46 -12.12
N ILE A 204 11.41 -15.59 -11.37
CA ILE A 204 12.01 -14.71 -10.36
C ILE A 204 12.67 -15.53 -9.25
N ASN A 205 12.02 -16.62 -8.80
CA ASN A 205 12.58 -17.52 -7.80
C ASN A 205 13.85 -18.24 -8.29
N ARG A 206 14.00 -18.42 -9.62
CA ARG A 206 15.20 -18.94 -10.27
C ARG A 206 16.27 -17.87 -10.54
N GLY A 207 16.04 -16.62 -10.15
CA GLY A 207 17.02 -15.52 -10.24
C GLY A 207 16.85 -14.61 -11.46
N GLU A 208 15.72 -14.66 -12.15
CA GLU A 208 15.48 -13.78 -13.30
C GLU A 208 15.04 -12.36 -12.88
N HIS A 209 15.59 -11.35 -13.56
CA HIS A 209 15.34 -9.92 -13.31
C HIS A 209 14.82 -9.15 -14.54
N PHE A 210 14.54 -9.85 -15.65
CA PHE A 210 13.91 -9.30 -16.86
C PHE A 210 14.61 -8.09 -17.51
N GLU A 211 15.95 -8.04 -17.46
CA GLU A 211 16.72 -6.88 -17.96
C GLU A 211 16.50 -6.57 -19.45
N MET A 212 16.21 -7.60 -20.26
CA MET A 212 15.96 -7.46 -21.70
C MET A 212 14.67 -6.71 -22.01
N ALA A 213 13.59 -7.01 -21.28
CA ALA A 213 12.28 -6.37 -21.39
C ALA A 213 12.19 -5.04 -20.63
N GLY A 214 13.21 -4.72 -19.82
CA GLY A 214 13.31 -3.48 -19.05
C GLY A 214 12.66 -3.55 -17.66
N GLN A 215 12.95 -2.54 -16.85
CA GLN A 215 12.48 -2.42 -15.46
C GLN A 215 10.93 -2.38 -15.34
N GLY A 216 10.24 -2.04 -16.43
CA GLY A 216 8.79 -2.04 -16.52
C GLY A 216 8.17 -3.38 -16.12
N VAL A 217 8.80 -4.51 -16.46
CA VAL A 217 8.32 -5.84 -16.08
C VAL A 217 8.40 -6.05 -14.57
N ALA A 218 9.53 -5.72 -13.96
CA ALA A 218 9.75 -5.84 -12.52
C ALA A 218 8.77 -4.94 -11.72
N THR A 219 8.57 -3.70 -12.19
CA THR A 219 7.67 -2.75 -11.54
C THR A 219 6.19 -3.11 -11.71
N ALA A 220 5.78 -3.61 -12.89
CA ALA A 220 4.42 -4.10 -13.10
C ALA A 220 4.12 -5.32 -12.22
N TYR A 221 5.05 -6.29 -12.18
CA TYR A 221 4.94 -7.44 -11.29
C TYR A 221 4.79 -7.03 -9.83
N ALA A 222 5.68 -6.14 -9.37
CA ALA A 222 5.66 -5.69 -7.98
C ALA A 222 4.41 -4.87 -7.65
N PHE A 223 3.91 -4.07 -8.59
CA PHE A 223 2.65 -3.35 -8.45
C PHE A 223 1.47 -4.31 -8.33
N GLY A 224 1.36 -5.33 -9.19
CA GLY A 224 0.34 -6.37 -9.08
C GLY A 224 0.41 -7.11 -7.75
N ALA A 225 1.61 -7.48 -7.30
CA ALA A 225 1.81 -8.08 -5.99
C ALA A 225 1.36 -7.14 -4.85
N PHE A 226 1.64 -5.84 -4.95
CA PHE A 226 1.19 -4.84 -3.98
C PHE A 226 -0.34 -4.77 -3.93
N VAL A 227 -1.04 -4.74 -5.06
CA VAL A 227 -2.51 -4.75 -5.10
C VAL A 227 -3.09 -6.00 -4.42
N LEU A 228 -2.48 -7.18 -4.60
CA LEU A 228 -2.91 -8.39 -3.89
C LEU A 228 -2.73 -8.31 -2.38
N THR A 229 -1.71 -7.60 -1.87
CA THR A 229 -1.54 -7.45 -0.41
C THR A 229 -2.71 -6.74 0.26
N GLU A 230 -3.39 -5.87 -0.49
CA GLU A 230 -4.56 -5.10 -0.04
C GLU A 230 -5.84 -5.93 -0.10
N THR A 231 -5.85 -7.03 -0.86
CA THR A 231 -6.89 -8.07 -0.78
C THR A 231 -6.55 -9.13 0.27
N GLY A 232 -5.38 -9.01 0.91
CA GLY A 232 -4.92 -9.90 1.98
C GLY A 232 -4.06 -11.07 1.53
N ASP A 233 -3.80 -11.22 0.23
CA ASP A 233 -2.82 -12.20 -0.28
C ASP A 233 -1.42 -11.58 -0.34
N ARG A 234 -0.51 -12.12 0.46
CA ARG A 234 0.84 -11.58 0.65
C ARG A 234 1.93 -12.51 0.14
N THR A 235 1.53 -13.58 -0.54
CA THR A 235 2.42 -14.66 -1.02
C THR A 235 3.48 -14.13 -1.99
N TYR A 236 3.16 -13.08 -2.73
CA TYR A 236 4.02 -12.48 -3.76
C TYR A 236 4.96 -11.39 -3.24
N CYS A 237 4.88 -10.98 -1.96
CA CYS A 237 5.75 -9.93 -1.41
C CYS A 237 7.24 -10.28 -1.57
N ALA A 238 7.62 -11.52 -1.26
CA ALA A 238 9.03 -11.92 -1.27
C ALA A 238 9.64 -11.92 -2.69
N SER A 239 8.91 -12.42 -3.69
CA SER A 239 9.34 -12.41 -5.08
C SER A 239 9.33 -10.99 -5.66
N ALA A 240 8.35 -10.16 -5.31
CA ALA A 240 8.29 -8.76 -5.74
C ALA A 240 9.49 -7.95 -5.19
N LEU A 241 9.82 -8.12 -3.92
CA LEU A 241 11.01 -7.51 -3.32
C LEU A 241 12.29 -8.00 -3.99
N ARG A 242 12.37 -9.30 -4.35
CA ARG A 242 13.53 -9.87 -5.05
C ARG A 242 13.73 -9.27 -6.43
N VAL A 243 12.68 -9.14 -7.24
CA VAL A 243 12.80 -8.60 -8.60
C VAL A 243 13.09 -7.10 -8.60
N LEU A 244 12.59 -6.36 -7.59
CA LEU A 244 12.87 -4.92 -7.45
C LEU A 244 14.25 -4.61 -6.87
N GLU A 245 14.85 -5.52 -6.08
CA GLU A 245 16.08 -5.27 -5.33
C GLU A 245 17.21 -4.64 -6.17
N PRO A 246 17.55 -5.15 -7.37
CA PRO A 246 18.65 -4.58 -8.17
C PRO A 246 18.36 -3.13 -8.57
N HIS A 247 17.11 -2.81 -8.90
CA HIS A 247 16.69 -1.47 -9.27
C HIS A 247 16.74 -0.51 -8.08
N ILE A 248 16.30 -0.95 -6.90
CA ILE A 248 16.36 -0.16 -5.66
C ILE A 248 17.81 0.14 -5.30
N ARG A 249 18.69 -0.86 -5.34
CA ARG A 249 20.12 -0.67 -5.06
C ARG A 249 20.77 0.29 -6.06
N LYS A 250 20.41 0.21 -7.35
CA LYS A 250 20.86 1.15 -8.37
C LYS A 250 20.39 2.58 -8.08
N THR A 251 19.11 2.76 -7.73
CA THR A 251 18.55 4.07 -7.36
C THR A 251 19.24 4.66 -6.14
N LEU A 252 19.39 3.88 -5.07
CA LEU A 252 20.06 4.33 -3.84
C LEU A 252 21.54 4.62 -4.07
N GLY A 253 22.24 3.76 -4.82
CA GLY A 253 23.66 3.96 -5.15
C GLY A 253 23.92 5.19 -6.01
N ALA A 254 23.01 5.53 -6.92
CA ALA A 254 23.10 6.76 -7.73
C ALA A 254 22.84 8.03 -6.89
N ALA A 255 22.00 7.94 -5.85
CA ALA A 255 21.71 9.05 -4.95
C ALA A 255 22.75 9.23 -3.83
N GLY A 256 23.36 8.13 -3.39
CA GLY A 256 24.37 8.11 -2.33
C GLY A 256 25.64 8.91 -2.67
N GLU A 257 26.42 9.24 -1.65
CA GLU A 257 27.74 9.84 -1.84
C GLU A 257 28.72 8.80 -2.39
N THR A 258 29.41 9.13 -3.48
CA THR A 258 30.56 8.33 -3.90
C THR A 258 31.67 8.56 -2.89
N VAL A 259 31.99 7.54 -2.08
CA VAL A 259 33.20 7.57 -1.26
C VAL A 259 34.37 7.72 -2.23
N SER A 260 34.97 8.92 -2.25
CA SER A 260 36.19 9.15 -3.01
C SER A 260 37.22 8.14 -2.51
N GLU A 261 37.79 7.32 -3.41
CA GLU A 261 38.88 6.42 -3.07
C GLU A 261 39.92 7.18 -2.23
N PRO A 262 40.40 6.64 -1.10
CA PRO A 262 41.48 7.27 -0.37
C PRO A 262 42.67 7.38 -1.35
N ALA A 263 43.14 8.61 -1.54
CA ALA A 263 44.21 8.93 -2.47
C ALA A 263 45.35 7.91 -2.33
N LYS A 264 45.66 7.20 -3.42
CA LYS A 264 46.77 6.24 -3.48
C LYS A 264 48.00 6.91 -2.85
N PRO A 265 48.61 6.33 -1.81
CA PRO A 265 49.80 6.91 -1.20
C PRO A 265 50.87 6.97 -2.29
N LYS A 266 51.39 8.17 -2.55
CA LYS A 266 52.53 8.39 -3.44
C LYS A 266 53.63 7.39 -3.07
N ALA A 267 53.98 6.51 -4.00
CA ALA A 267 55.05 5.55 -3.84
C ALA A 267 56.34 6.31 -3.46
N ARG A 268 56.79 6.16 -2.22
CA ARG A 268 58.16 6.48 -1.84
C ARG A 268 59.04 5.42 -2.47
N THR A 269 59.80 5.80 -3.49
CA THR A 269 60.92 5.02 -4.01
C THR A 269 61.96 4.87 -2.91
N SER A 270 62.04 3.68 -2.31
CA SER A 270 63.23 3.29 -1.54
C SER A 270 64.15 2.54 -2.49
N SER A 271 65.35 3.11 -2.68
CA SER A 271 66.49 2.46 -3.30
C SER A 271 67.08 1.47 -2.29
N GLY A 272 67.25 0.21 -2.67
CA GLY A 272 67.85 -0.82 -1.83
C GLY A 272 68.09 -2.11 -2.61
N LEU A 273 69.36 -2.45 -2.79
CA LEU A 273 69.90 -3.61 -3.49
C LEU A 273 69.60 -4.93 -2.74
N LEU A 274 69.54 -6.02 -3.52
CA LEU A 274 69.50 -7.46 -3.19
C LEU A 274 68.12 -8.12 -3.27
N GLY A 275 68.05 -9.04 -4.23
CA GLY A 275 66.86 -9.76 -4.62
C GLY A 275 66.43 -10.78 -3.59
N GLU A 276 65.15 -10.70 -3.24
CA GLU A 276 64.31 -11.86 -2.92
C GLU A 276 62.91 -11.54 -3.46
N SER A 277 62.47 -12.34 -4.43
CA SER A 277 61.15 -12.22 -5.04
C SER A 277 60.09 -12.76 -4.09
N SER A 278 59.63 -11.95 -3.14
CA SER A 278 58.37 -12.18 -2.46
C SER A 278 57.23 -11.77 -3.40
N ARG A 279 56.47 -12.75 -3.91
CA ARG A 279 55.20 -12.52 -4.62
C ARG A 279 54.36 -11.50 -3.84
N PRO A 280 53.81 -10.45 -4.45
CA PRO A 280 52.80 -9.66 -3.78
C PRO A 280 51.61 -10.60 -3.52
N GLN A 281 51.36 -10.89 -2.23
CA GLN A 281 50.06 -11.36 -1.81
C GLN A 281 49.07 -10.27 -2.23
N GLN A 282 48.38 -10.49 -3.34
CA GLN A 282 47.11 -9.84 -3.60
C GLN A 282 46.22 -10.21 -2.42
N LYS A 283 46.14 -9.33 -1.43
CA LYS A 283 44.95 -9.25 -0.60
C LYS A 283 43.84 -8.93 -1.59
N GLU A 284 43.08 -9.94 -1.98
CA GLU A 284 41.72 -9.72 -2.44
C GLU A 284 41.06 -8.88 -1.35
N GLU A 285 40.96 -7.58 -1.58
CA GLU A 285 39.98 -6.77 -0.87
C GLU A 285 38.63 -7.35 -1.29
N VAL A 286 38.12 -8.25 -0.45
CA VAL A 286 36.72 -8.65 -0.49
C VAL A 286 35.96 -7.36 -0.20
N VAL A 287 35.62 -6.61 -1.25
CA VAL A 287 34.71 -5.47 -1.17
C VAL A 287 33.40 -6.05 -0.70
N ARG A 288 33.15 -5.96 0.61
CA ARG A 288 31.92 -6.42 1.22
C ARG A 288 30.80 -5.62 0.59
N GLU A 289 29.98 -6.25 -0.25
CA GLU A 289 28.82 -5.59 -0.83
C GLU A 289 27.96 -5.02 0.29
N LEU A 290 27.75 -3.69 0.24
CA LEU A 290 26.93 -2.98 1.21
C LEU A 290 25.51 -3.55 1.19
N ARG A 291 24.91 -3.75 2.37
CA ARG A 291 23.49 -4.13 2.43
C ARG A 291 22.65 -2.95 1.96
N THR A 292 21.44 -3.23 1.49
CA THR A 292 20.54 -2.16 0.98
C THR A 292 20.21 -1.14 2.08
N GLU A 293 20.14 -1.58 3.33
CA GLU A 293 20.04 -0.71 4.51
C GLU A 293 21.20 0.30 4.61
N ASP A 294 22.42 -0.17 4.35
CA ASP A 294 23.62 0.66 4.47
C ASP A 294 23.64 1.72 3.34
N LEU A 295 23.10 1.41 2.16
CA LEU A 295 22.93 2.37 1.05
C LEU A 295 21.92 3.48 1.39
N VAL A 296 20.82 3.16 2.08
CA VAL A 296 19.86 4.17 2.53
C VAL A 296 20.51 5.15 3.50
N ALA A 297 21.36 4.65 4.41
CA ALA A 297 22.05 5.47 5.39
C ALA A 297 23.10 6.42 4.79
N GLN A 298 23.57 6.16 3.55
CA GLN A 298 24.54 7.00 2.84
C GLN A 298 23.90 8.19 2.12
N ILE A 299 22.57 8.30 2.11
CA ILE A 299 21.88 9.40 1.46
C ILE A 299 21.76 10.57 2.43
N SER A 300 22.58 11.60 2.20
CA SER A 300 22.56 12.88 2.90
C SER A 300 21.76 13.95 2.15
N ASP A 301 21.88 13.96 0.81
CA ASP A 301 21.18 14.86 -0.09
C ASP A 301 19.92 14.21 -0.66
N PHE A 302 18.81 14.46 0.02
CA PHE A 302 17.52 13.92 -0.38
C PHE A 302 17.02 14.49 -1.71
N SER A 303 17.51 15.65 -2.18
CA SER A 303 17.03 16.28 -3.42
C SER A 303 17.30 15.42 -4.67
N LYS A 304 18.29 14.53 -4.60
CA LYS A 304 18.63 13.55 -5.66
C LYS A 304 17.58 12.48 -5.89
N ILE A 305 16.66 12.28 -4.94
CA ILE A 305 15.53 11.37 -5.12
C ILE A 305 14.44 12.09 -5.90
N ASP A 306 14.36 11.82 -7.20
CA ASP A 306 13.31 12.36 -8.07
C ASP A 306 11.95 11.66 -7.84
N ALA A 307 10.90 12.14 -8.53
CA ALA A 307 9.55 11.61 -8.39
C ALA A 307 9.43 10.13 -8.75
N ARG A 308 10.12 9.69 -9.81
CA ARG A 308 10.13 8.30 -10.26
C ARG A 308 10.80 7.39 -9.23
N SER A 309 11.96 7.82 -8.71
CA SER A 309 12.71 7.09 -7.69
C SER A 309 11.93 7.01 -6.39
N ALA A 310 11.27 8.10 -5.97
CA ALA A 310 10.44 8.12 -4.78
C ALA A 310 9.27 7.12 -4.89
N ALA A 311 8.58 7.07 -6.04
CA ALA A 311 7.49 6.12 -6.25
C ALA A 311 7.96 4.66 -6.22
N LEU A 312 9.11 4.38 -6.83
CA LEU A 312 9.72 3.04 -6.80
C LEU A 312 10.10 2.62 -5.37
N LEU A 313 10.72 3.53 -4.61
CA LEU A 313 11.09 3.32 -3.21
C LEU A 313 9.85 3.15 -2.32
N ALA A 314 8.78 3.90 -2.56
CA ALA A 314 7.52 3.79 -1.83
C ALA A 314 6.85 2.43 -2.08
N LEU A 315 6.79 1.97 -3.34
CA LEU A 315 6.30 0.63 -3.69
C LEU A 315 7.11 -0.46 -2.98
N TYR A 316 8.45 -0.38 -3.05
CA TYR A 316 9.33 -1.36 -2.42
C TYR A 316 9.17 -1.38 -0.88
N ALA A 317 9.24 -0.22 -0.21
CA ALA A 317 9.09 -0.13 1.23
C ALA A 317 7.68 -0.53 1.69
N GLY A 318 6.65 -0.27 0.89
CA GLY A 318 5.29 -0.74 1.11
C GLY A 318 5.19 -2.27 1.08
N LEU A 319 5.84 -2.91 0.11
CA LEU A 319 5.95 -4.38 0.07
C LEU A 319 6.73 -4.94 1.27
N VAL A 320 7.77 -4.25 1.74
CA VAL A 320 8.48 -4.63 2.96
C VAL A 320 7.52 -4.56 4.17
N ASN A 321 6.78 -3.46 4.35
CA ASN A 321 5.79 -3.34 5.42
C ASN A 321 4.80 -4.52 5.41
N TRP A 322 4.23 -4.84 4.25
CA TRP A 322 3.30 -5.96 4.12
C TRP A 322 3.94 -7.31 4.43
N SER A 323 5.21 -7.50 4.07
CA SER A 323 5.96 -8.71 4.42
C SER A 323 6.21 -8.84 5.93
N LEU A 324 6.38 -7.73 6.65
CA LEU A 324 6.52 -7.70 8.11
C LEU A 324 5.18 -8.02 8.79
N ILE A 325 4.09 -7.39 8.33
CA ILE A 325 2.73 -7.63 8.84
C ILE A 325 2.32 -9.10 8.66
N ALA A 326 2.77 -9.75 7.59
CA ALA A 326 2.53 -11.16 7.30
C ALA A 326 3.48 -12.12 8.03
N SER A 327 4.44 -11.62 8.80
CA SER A 327 5.53 -12.40 9.39
C SER A 327 6.35 -13.21 8.37
N LEU A 328 6.35 -12.79 7.09
CA LEU A 328 7.19 -13.38 6.04
C LEU A 328 8.65 -12.95 6.17
N LYS A 329 8.87 -11.76 6.75
CA LYS A 329 10.20 -11.17 7.02
C LYS A 329 11.12 -11.20 5.81
N ALA A 330 10.56 -10.92 4.63
CA ALA A 330 11.30 -10.95 3.37
C ALA A 330 12.47 -9.93 3.36
N ARG A 331 12.32 -8.82 4.09
CA ARG A 331 13.35 -7.83 4.38
C ARG A 331 13.21 -7.32 5.82
N SER A 332 14.21 -6.60 6.31
CA SER A 332 14.23 -6.09 7.68
C SER A 332 13.30 -4.89 7.87
N GLY A 333 12.79 -4.73 9.09
CA GLY A 333 12.07 -3.53 9.52
C GLY A 333 12.92 -2.27 9.44
N ALA A 334 14.22 -2.37 9.74
CA ALA A 334 15.17 -1.27 9.66
C ALA A 334 15.25 -0.68 8.25
N LEU A 335 15.22 -1.53 7.20
CA LEU A 335 15.21 -1.09 5.81
C LEU A 335 13.98 -0.24 5.49
N ALA A 336 12.78 -0.73 5.84
CA ALA A 336 11.54 -0.01 5.61
C ALA A 336 11.50 1.33 6.37
N ILE A 337 11.87 1.31 7.66
CA ILE A 337 11.95 2.52 8.49
C ILE A 337 12.92 3.53 7.88
N GLY A 338 14.09 3.08 7.39
CA GLY A 338 15.07 3.95 6.74
C GLY A 338 14.52 4.61 5.48
N ILE A 339 13.92 3.83 4.58
CA ILE A 339 13.35 4.35 3.33
C ILE A 339 12.21 5.34 3.64
N TRP A 340 11.29 5.02 4.55
CA TRP A 340 10.18 5.92 4.88
C TRP A 340 10.63 7.22 5.56
N LYS A 341 11.66 7.18 6.43
CA LYS A 341 12.26 8.40 6.99
C LYS A 341 12.89 9.27 5.91
N MET A 342 13.62 8.65 4.97
CA MET A 342 14.21 9.35 3.83
C MET A 342 13.12 10.00 2.96
N LEU A 343 12.05 9.27 2.66
CA LEU A 343 10.93 9.79 1.88
C LEU A 343 10.17 10.91 2.62
N GLU A 344 9.96 10.81 3.94
CA GLU A 344 9.40 11.91 4.75
C GLU A 344 10.22 13.19 4.56
N ARG A 345 11.55 13.10 4.65
CA ARG A 345 12.45 14.24 4.45
C ARG A 345 12.42 14.75 3.02
N ARG A 346 12.36 13.86 2.04
CA ARG A 346 12.21 14.25 0.63
C ARG A 346 10.95 15.07 0.41
N PHE A 347 9.82 14.64 0.96
CA PHE A 347 8.53 15.32 0.80
C PHE A 347 8.45 16.63 1.60
N GLU A 348 9.14 16.71 2.74
CA GLU A 348 9.29 17.97 3.48
C GLU A 348 10.04 19.05 2.69
N LEU A 349 10.98 18.65 1.82
CA LEU A 349 11.76 19.56 0.98
C LEU A 349 11.12 19.86 -0.38
N SER A 350 10.17 19.02 -0.84
CA SER A 350 9.42 19.26 -2.08
C SER A 350 8.31 20.30 -1.89
N MET A 351 7.84 20.89 -2.99
CA MET A 351 6.55 21.58 -3.03
C MET A 351 5.37 20.59 -3.06
N GLY A 352 5.59 19.34 -2.64
CA GLY A 352 4.61 18.27 -2.58
C GLY A 352 3.44 18.58 -1.65
N SER A 353 2.38 17.79 -1.78
CA SER A 353 1.20 17.96 -0.93
C SER A 353 1.55 17.59 0.51
N PRO A 354 1.07 18.33 1.52
CA PRO A 354 1.15 17.90 2.92
C PRO A 354 0.65 16.47 3.15
N VAL A 355 -0.27 16.00 2.29
CA VAL A 355 -0.83 14.65 2.30
C VAL A 355 0.21 13.59 1.95
N ASP A 356 1.13 13.87 1.03
CA ASP A 356 2.22 12.95 0.64
C ASP A 356 3.13 12.68 1.83
N ARG A 357 3.51 13.76 2.52
CA ARG A 357 4.29 13.67 3.74
C ARG A 357 3.52 12.93 4.83
N ALA A 358 2.22 13.17 4.97
CA ALA A 358 1.39 12.45 5.94
C ALA A 358 1.30 10.95 5.64
N LEU A 359 1.16 10.56 4.37
CA LEU A 359 1.18 9.16 3.94
C LEU A 359 2.55 8.51 4.20
N ALA A 360 3.66 9.20 3.92
CA ALA A 360 5.00 8.69 4.25
C ALA A 360 5.18 8.49 5.77
N ILE A 361 4.71 9.41 6.61
CA ILE A 361 4.72 9.29 8.08
C ILE A 361 3.82 8.12 8.54
N CYS A 362 2.64 7.97 7.94
CA CYS A 362 1.74 6.85 8.22
C CYS A 362 2.44 5.50 7.92
N LYS A 363 3.13 5.38 6.78
CA LYS A 363 3.84 4.16 6.40
C LYS A 363 5.12 3.92 7.19
N LEU A 364 5.80 4.98 7.63
CA LEU A 364 6.87 4.91 8.63
C LEU A 364 6.34 4.32 9.95
N ALA A 365 5.21 4.84 10.45
CA ALA A 365 4.58 4.36 11.67
C ALA A 365 4.22 2.87 11.57
N GLU A 366 3.65 2.45 10.44
CA GLU A 366 3.31 1.05 10.14
C GLU A 366 4.54 0.14 10.21
N ALA A 367 5.66 0.55 9.61
CA ALA A 367 6.92 -0.19 9.67
C ALA A 367 7.46 -0.30 11.11
N MET A 368 7.41 0.80 11.88
CA MET A 368 7.86 0.82 13.27
C MET A 368 7.02 -0.11 14.15
N VAL A 369 5.69 -0.06 14.02
CA VAL A 369 4.79 -0.91 14.81
C VAL A 369 4.97 -2.37 14.45
N ALA A 370 5.02 -2.72 13.15
CA ALA A 370 5.23 -4.12 12.74
C ALA A 370 6.57 -4.67 13.26
N THR A 371 7.64 -3.86 13.20
CA THR A 371 8.96 -4.23 13.72
C THR A 371 8.96 -4.35 15.25
N GLY A 372 8.32 -3.41 15.95
CA GLY A 372 8.23 -3.43 17.41
C GLY A 372 7.41 -4.62 17.92
N LYS A 373 6.33 -4.98 17.24
CA LYS A 373 5.55 -6.19 17.57
C LYS A 373 6.37 -7.47 17.40
N ASP A 374 7.12 -7.58 16.32
CA ASP A 374 7.96 -8.76 16.06
C ASP A 374 9.11 -8.89 17.07
N ALA A 375 9.63 -7.76 17.54
CA ALA A 375 10.71 -7.70 18.52
C ALA A 375 10.23 -7.64 19.99
N GLU A 376 8.91 -7.65 20.22
CA GLU A 376 8.29 -7.38 21.54
C GLU A 376 8.81 -6.08 22.19
N ASP A 377 9.10 -5.06 21.38
CA ASP A 377 9.59 -3.74 21.80
C ASP A 377 8.46 -2.72 21.86
N ALA A 378 7.84 -2.59 23.04
CA ALA A 378 6.79 -1.62 23.29
C ALA A 378 7.22 -0.17 23.02
N LYS A 379 8.50 0.18 23.24
CA LYS A 379 8.98 1.55 23.00
C LYS A 379 8.97 1.88 21.52
N LEU A 380 9.37 0.93 20.67
CA LEU A 380 9.32 1.12 19.22
C LEU A 380 7.88 1.24 18.72
N VAL A 381 6.95 0.44 19.28
CA VAL A 381 5.51 0.55 18.99
C VAL A 381 4.96 1.92 19.41
N GLU A 382 5.30 2.42 20.61
CA GLU A 382 4.89 3.74 21.10
C GLU A 382 5.44 4.90 20.25
N GLN A 383 6.68 4.78 19.77
CA GLN A 383 7.24 5.74 18.81
C GLN A 383 6.43 5.72 17.50
N GLY A 384 6.04 4.54 17.01
CA GLY A 384 5.11 4.40 15.88
C GLY A 384 3.76 5.08 16.14
N ALA A 385 3.17 4.89 17.33
CA ALA A 385 1.95 5.58 17.76
C ALA A 385 2.09 7.11 17.69
N SER A 386 3.25 7.63 18.08
CA SER A 386 3.59 9.06 17.97
C SER A 386 3.60 9.54 16.52
N GLN A 387 4.15 8.74 15.60
CA GLN A 387 4.14 9.03 14.17
C GLN A 387 2.71 9.03 13.60
N TYR A 388 1.86 8.06 13.96
CA TYR A 388 0.46 8.08 13.54
C TYR A 388 -0.28 9.33 14.02
N ARG A 389 -0.04 9.79 15.26
CA ARG A 389 -0.61 11.06 15.75
C ARG A 389 -0.14 12.26 14.92
N ARG A 390 1.14 12.30 14.54
CA ARG A 390 1.68 13.34 13.64
C ARG A 390 0.98 13.32 12.28
N ALA A 391 0.84 12.15 11.66
CA ALA A 391 0.16 11.99 10.38
C ALA A 391 -1.30 12.44 10.46
N LEU A 392 -2.06 12.04 11.49
CA LEU A 392 -3.46 12.46 11.67
C LEU A 392 -3.62 13.97 11.77
N GLY A 393 -2.66 14.68 12.36
CA GLY A 393 -2.67 16.15 12.43
C GLY A 393 -2.52 16.84 11.07
N MET A 394 -2.09 16.13 10.04
CA MET A 394 -1.87 16.64 8.69
C MET A 394 -2.97 16.23 7.70
N ILE A 395 -3.78 15.23 8.05
CA ILE A 395 -4.77 14.63 7.16
C ILE A 395 -6.11 15.35 7.32
N ASN A 396 -6.66 15.85 6.21
CA ASN A 396 -8.06 16.28 6.17
C ASN A 396 -8.98 15.06 6.09
N SER A 397 -9.77 14.82 7.13
CA SER A 397 -10.63 13.64 7.26
C SER A 397 -11.74 13.54 6.21
N ARG A 398 -12.18 14.66 5.61
CA ARG A 398 -13.22 14.66 4.58
C ARG A 398 -12.63 14.46 3.18
N ALA A 399 -11.51 15.12 2.89
CA ALA A 399 -10.87 15.04 1.59
C ALA A 399 -10.06 13.74 1.41
N HIS A 400 -9.56 13.15 2.50
CA HIS A 400 -8.66 11.99 2.49
C HIS A 400 -9.17 10.91 3.46
N ALA A 401 -10.45 10.57 3.35
CA ALA A 401 -11.13 9.64 4.26
C ALA A 401 -10.43 8.27 4.38
N PRO A 402 -9.98 7.61 3.29
CA PRO A 402 -9.30 6.32 3.40
C PRO A 402 -7.96 6.42 4.15
N LEU A 403 -7.16 7.46 3.86
CA LEU A 403 -5.89 7.70 4.54
C LEU A 403 -6.11 8.04 6.03
N TYR A 404 -7.12 8.84 6.35
CA TYR A 404 -7.49 9.11 7.74
C TYR A 404 -7.83 7.81 8.47
N ALA A 405 -8.68 6.96 7.88
CA ALA A 405 -9.15 5.73 8.51
C ALA A 405 -8.00 4.74 8.75
N ILE A 406 -7.11 4.52 7.78
CA ILE A 406 -5.96 3.62 7.97
C ILE A 406 -4.96 4.17 9.00
N THR A 407 -4.78 5.50 9.07
CA THR A 407 -3.89 6.15 10.05
C THR A 407 -4.48 6.06 11.47
N ALA A 408 -5.79 6.27 11.61
CA ALA A 408 -6.51 6.14 12.88
C ALA A 408 -6.54 4.68 13.37
N TYR A 409 -6.79 3.75 12.46
CA TYR A 409 -6.65 2.31 12.73
C TYR A 409 -5.25 1.98 13.26
N GLY A 410 -4.20 2.44 12.57
CA GLY A 410 -2.81 2.19 12.97
C GLY A 410 -2.47 2.80 14.33
N LEU A 411 -2.96 4.01 14.63
CA LEU A 411 -2.81 4.62 15.95
C LEU A 411 -3.43 3.74 17.03
N ALA A 412 -4.69 3.35 16.89
CA ALA A 412 -5.36 2.55 17.90
C ALA A 412 -4.72 1.17 18.05
N GLU A 413 -4.35 0.52 16.94
CA GLU A 413 -3.67 -0.78 16.93
C GLU A 413 -2.29 -0.72 17.58
N SER A 414 -1.55 0.38 17.43
CA SER A 414 -0.27 0.57 18.12
C SER A 414 -0.43 0.68 19.63
N ILE A 415 -1.48 1.36 20.11
CA ILE A 415 -1.77 1.47 21.56
C ILE A 415 -2.18 0.11 22.11
N VAL A 416 -3.03 -0.64 21.39
CA VAL A 416 -3.42 -2.01 21.76
C VAL A 416 -2.18 -2.91 21.83
N SER A 417 -1.31 -2.87 20.82
CA SER A 417 -0.10 -3.69 20.78
C SER A 417 0.86 -3.37 21.91
N ALA A 418 1.08 -2.08 22.23
CA ALA A 418 1.91 -1.68 23.36
C ALA A 418 1.33 -2.16 24.70
N ALA A 419 0.00 -2.12 24.87
CA ALA A 419 -0.65 -2.64 26.07
C ALA A 419 -0.43 -4.16 26.22
N ILE A 420 -0.60 -4.92 25.13
CA ILE A 420 -0.38 -6.37 25.11
C ILE A 420 1.08 -6.71 25.43
N ILE A 421 2.06 -6.03 24.82
CA ILE A 421 3.49 -6.27 25.08
C ILE A 421 3.86 -5.98 26.53
N ASN A 422 3.29 -4.93 27.12
CA ASN A 422 3.53 -4.55 28.52
C ASN A 422 2.69 -5.36 29.53
N ASP A 423 1.88 -6.32 29.08
CA ASP A 423 0.97 -7.12 29.90
C ASP A 423 0.03 -6.26 30.77
N VAL A 424 -0.53 -5.21 30.17
CA VAL A 424 -1.51 -4.32 30.82
C VAL A 424 -2.85 -4.38 30.09
N SER A 425 -3.93 -4.05 30.80
CA SER A 425 -5.26 -3.95 30.20
C SER A 425 -5.27 -2.92 29.07
N ILE A 426 -6.00 -3.22 27.99
CA ILE A 426 -6.09 -2.32 26.85
C ILE A 426 -6.92 -1.09 27.29
N PRO A 427 -6.42 0.14 27.11
CA PRO A 427 -7.16 1.35 27.49
C PRO A 427 -8.30 1.63 26.50
N ASP A 428 -9.42 0.95 26.66
CA ASP A 428 -10.62 1.03 25.81
C ASP A 428 -11.12 2.47 25.58
N ALA A 429 -11.13 3.30 26.63
CA ALA A 429 -11.49 4.71 26.58
C ALA A 429 -10.61 5.54 25.62
N GLN A 430 -9.40 5.06 25.31
CA GLN A 430 -8.48 5.71 24.37
C GLN A 430 -8.62 5.16 22.95
N VAL A 431 -8.81 3.84 22.79
CA VAL A 431 -8.73 3.18 21.47
C VAL A 431 -10.08 3.03 20.79
N VAL A 432 -11.16 2.78 21.54
CA VAL A 432 -12.51 2.57 20.99
C VAL A 432 -13.00 3.80 20.20
N PRO A 433 -12.90 5.04 20.72
CA PRO A 433 -13.34 6.21 19.97
C PRO A 433 -12.56 6.42 18.66
N VAL A 434 -11.29 6.03 18.62
CA VAL A 434 -10.43 6.17 17.44
C VAL A 434 -10.83 5.17 16.35
N PHE A 435 -11.08 3.91 16.73
CA PHE A 435 -11.61 2.91 15.79
C PHE A 435 -13.00 3.31 15.27
N GLN A 436 -13.89 3.78 16.14
CA GLN A 436 -15.22 4.23 15.74
C GLN A 436 -15.17 5.45 14.79
N ALA A 437 -14.24 6.39 15.02
CA ALA A 437 -14.04 7.52 14.12
C ALA A 437 -13.58 7.06 12.73
N ALA A 438 -12.65 6.09 12.65
CA ALA A 438 -12.22 5.50 11.39
C ALA A 438 -13.38 4.82 10.64
N LEU A 439 -14.18 4.01 11.34
CA LEU A 439 -15.37 3.32 10.77
C LEU A 439 -16.47 4.28 10.33
N LYS A 440 -16.58 5.47 10.94
CA LYS A 440 -17.55 6.51 10.55
C LYS A 440 -17.11 7.26 9.29
N ILE A 441 -15.81 7.48 9.12
CA ILE A 441 -15.26 8.29 8.03
C ILE A 441 -15.08 7.47 6.75
N CYS A 442 -14.62 6.24 6.87
CA CYS A 442 -14.44 5.32 5.75
C CYS A 442 -15.53 4.26 5.84
N GLY A 443 -16.45 4.23 4.89
CA GLY A 443 -17.57 3.29 4.88
C GLY A 443 -17.19 1.93 4.29
N ARG A 444 -17.86 0.85 4.74
CA ARG A 444 -17.66 -0.51 4.24
C ARG A 444 -17.81 -0.63 2.71
N ARG A 445 -18.74 0.13 2.11
CA ARG A 445 -19.00 0.07 0.66
C ARG A 445 -17.82 0.60 -0.15
N ASP A 446 -17.14 1.61 0.37
CA ASP A 446 -16.10 2.34 -0.36
C ASP A 446 -14.77 1.59 -0.25
N ASP A 447 -14.35 1.22 0.98
CA ASP A 447 -13.14 0.45 1.25
C ASP A 447 -13.41 -0.72 2.22
N PRO A 448 -14.02 -1.83 1.75
CA PRO A 448 -14.43 -2.94 2.62
C PRO A 448 -13.27 -3.58 3.38
N TYR A 449 -12.07 -3.58 2.80
CA TYR A 449 -10.89 -4.13 3.46
C TYR A 449 -10.44 -3.30 4.68
N ILE A 450 -10.32 -1.97 4.53
CA ILE A 450 -9.91 -1.07 5.60
C ILE A 450 -10.97 -1.07 6.71
N TRP A 451 -12.24 -1.00 6.32
CA TRP A 451 -13.35 -1.09 7.24
C TRP A 451 -13.34 -2.41 8.03
N GLY A 452 -13.23 -3.55 7.33
CA GLY A 452 -13.18 -4.88 7.93
C GLY A 452 -12.02 -5.05 8.91
N ARG A 453 -10.81 -4.57 8.56
CA ARG A 453 -9.65 -4.57 9.47
C ARG A 453 -9.88 -3.75 10.73
N THR A 454 -10.51 -2.59 10.57
CA THR A 454 -10.80 -1.68 11.68
C THR A 454 -11.84 -2.30 12.62
N MET A 455 -12.92 -2.88 12.07
CA MET A 455 -13.96 -3.54 12.86
C MET A 455 -13.44 -4.80 13.56
N PHE A 456 -12.60 -5.58 12.88
CA PHE A 456 -11.95 -6.75 13.47
C PHE A 456 -11.06 -6.38 14.66
N ALA A 457 -10.26 -5.31 14.54
CA ALA A 457 -9.42 -4.84 15.64
C ALA A 457 -10.25 -4.30 16.81
N LEU A 458 -11.31 -3.54 16.55
CA LEU A 458 -12.25 -3.09 17.58
C LEU A 458 -12.91 -4.28 18.30
N ALA A 459 -13.37 -5.28 17.55
CA ALA A 459 -13.93 -6.51 18.11
C ALA A 459 -12.91 -7.26 18.98
N THR A 460 -11.64 -7.23 18.62
CA THR A 460 -10.55 -7.84 19.40
C THR A 460 -10.35 -7.11 20.73
N VAL A 461 -10.42 -5.77 20.77
CA VAL A 461 -10.36 -5.01 22.03
C VAL A 461 -11.51 -5.41 22.95
N TYR A 462 -12.73 -5.46 22.43
CA TYR A 462 -13.90 -5.89 23.21
C TYR A 462 -13.79 -7.34 23.69
N LEU A 463 -13.24 -8.24 22.87
CA LEU A 463 -13.02 -9.64 23.26
C LEU A 463 -12.04 -9.71 24.43
N THR A 464 -10.89 -9.05 24.32
CA THR A 464 -9.82 -9.10 25.32
C THR A 464 -10.28 -8.52 26.64
N ASN A 465 -10.77 -7.27 26.65
CA ASN A 465 -11.20 -6.61 27.89
C ASN A 465 -12.46 -7.29 28.46
N GLY A 466 -13.44 -7.61 27.62
CA GLY A 466 -14.64 -8.32 28.07
C GLY A 466 -14.35 -9.70 28.68
N THR A 467 -13.30 -10.37 28.23
CA THR A 467 -12.85 -11.63 28.87
C THR A 467 -12.17 -11.36 30.22
N GLN A 468 -11.33 -10.33 30.30
CA GLN A 468 -10.64 -9.94 31.55
C GLN A 468 -11.64 -9.49 32.63
N ASP A 469 -12.60 -8.66 32.25
CA ASP A 469 -13.58 -8.04 33.16
C ASP A 469 -14.84 -8.88 33.36
N GLN A 470 -14.96 -10.00 32.63
CA GLN A 470 -16.18 -10.83 32.57
C GLN A 470 -17.43 -10.04 32.12
N ASP A 471 -17.24 -9.06 31.23
CA ASP A 471 -18.29 -8.20 30.70
C ASP A 471 -18.97 -8.84 29.48
N VAL A 472 -20.16 -9.39 29.71
CA VAL A 472 -21.03 -10.01 28.69
C VAL A 472 -21.38 -9.03 27.56
N THR A 473 -21.55 -7.75 27.88
CA THR A 473 -21.91 -6.70 26.93
C THR A 473 -20.76 -6.43 25.97
N MET A 474 -19.53 -6.31 26.48
CA MET A 474 -18.34 -6.21 25.63
C MET A 474 -18.16 -7.45 24.77
N LEU A 475 -18.33 -8.65 25.32
CA LEU A 475 -18.22 -9.89 24.55
C LEU A 475 -19.29 -10.00 23.44
N SER A 476 -20.51 -9.52 23.71
CA SER A 476 -21.58 -9.45 22.71
C SER A 476 -21.24 -8.46 21.58
N ASN A 477 -20.64 -7.32 21.92
CA ASN A 477 -20.13 -6.36 20.92
C ASN A 477 -18.97 -6.96 20.10
N ALA A 478 -18.07 -7.71 20.74
CA ALA A 478 -16.99 -8.42 20.06
C ALA A 478 -17.54 -9.41 19.03
N ARG A 479 -18.51 -10.24 19.41
CA ARG A 479 -19.19 -11.18 18.52
C ARG A 479 -19.78 -10.48 17.30
N MET A 480 -20.57 -9.43 17.52
CA MET A 480 -21.18 -8.66 16.44
C MET A 480 -20.12 -8.07 15.51
N GLY A 481 -19.05 -7.50 16.07
CA GLY A 481 -17.97 -6.93 15.30
C GLY A 481 -17.20 -7.94 14.46
N PHE A 482 -16.96 -9.14 14.98
CA PHE A 482 -16.37 -10.22 14.17
C PHE A 482 -17.27 -10.63 13.01
N SER A 483 -18.59 -10.73 13.23
CA SER A 483 -19.55 -11.02 12.15
C SER A 483 -19.51 -9.95 11.05
N GLN A 484 -19.57 -8.67 11.43
CA GLN A 484 -19.53 -7.59 10.45
C GLN A 484 -18.19 -7.52 9.70
N SER A 485 -17.07 -7.76 10.41
CA SER A 485 -15.76 -7.81 9.78
C SER A 485 -15.63 -8.98 8.80
N TYR A 486 -16.25 -10.13 9.08
CA TYR A 486 -16.29 -11.27 8.17
C TYR A 486 -16.93 -10.89 6.84
N GLU A 487 -18.12 -10.29 6.88
CA GLU A 487 -18.83 -9.89 5.67
C GLU A 487 -18.05 -8.83 4.88
N ALA A 488 -17.44 -7.85 5.55
CA ALA A 488 -16.59 -6.86 4.91
C ALA A 488 -15.34 -7.50 4.25
N PHE A 489 -14.73 -8.51 4.88
CA PHE A 489 -13.63 -9.24 4.26
C PHE A 489 -14.08 -10.09 3.07
N VAL A 490 -15.29 -10.63 3.09
CA VAL A 490 -15.87 -11.32 1.92
C VAL A 490 -16.05 -10.33 0.76
N ASP A 491 -16.60 -9.14 1.02
CA ASP A 491 -16.72 -8.07 0.01
C ASP A 491 -15.36 -7.62 -0.54
N ALA A 492 -14.33 -7.64 0.31
CA ALA A 492 -12.95 -7.34 -0.06
C ALA A 492 -12.25 -8.47 -0.83
N GLY A 493 -12.84 -9.67 -0.93
CA GLY A 493 -12.17 -10.87 -1.45
C GLY A 493 -11.07 -11.43 -0.52
N ALA A 494 -10.99 -10.94 0.72
CA ALA A 494 -9.95 -11.24 1.68
C ALA A 494 -10.22 -12.53 2.48
N LYS A 495 -10.19 -13.68 1.79
CA LYS A 495 -10.54 -15.00 2.35
C LYS A 495 -9.81 -15.34 3.66
N GLY A 496 -8.51 -15.04 3.75
CA GLY A 496 -7.72 -15.31 4.96
C GLY A 496 -8.20 -14.49 6.16
N ALA A 497 -8.47 -13.20 5.95
CA ALA A 497 -8.98 -12.30 6.98
C ALA A 497 -10.42 -12.66 7.39
N ALA A 498 -11.26 -13.05 6.43
CA ALA A 498 -12.61 -13.56 6.70
C ALA A 498 -12.56 -14.80 7.62
N ARG A 499 -11.68 -15.77 7.36
CA ARG A 499 -11.49 -16.93 8.25
C ARG A 499 -11.08 -16.52 9.67
N ALA A 500 -10.17 -15.56 9.80
CA ALA A 500 -9.76 -15.04 11.10
C ALA A 500 -10.94 -14.38 11.86
N ALA A 501 -11.76 -13.60 11.16
CA ALA A 501 -12.99 -13.02 11.71
C ALA A 501 -13.99 -14.08 12.18
N SER A 502 -14.22 -15.12 11.38
CA SER A 502 -15.07 -16.25 11.76
C SER A 502 -14.54 -16.96 13.02
N GLY A 503 -13.23 -17.19 13.13
CA GLY A 503 -12.62 -17.75 14.34
C GLY A 503 -12.78 -16.83 15.57
N GLY A 504 -12.67 -15.51 15.39
CA GLY A 504 -12.98 -14.52 16.43
C GLY A 504 -14.42 -14.59 16.92
N TYR A 505 -15.38 -14.70 15.99
CA TYR A 505 -16.80 -14.87 16.29
C TYR A 505 -17.06 -16.10 17.17
N THR A 506 -16.54 -17.28 16.77
CA THR A 506 -16.71 -18.52 17.52
C THR A 506 -16.09 -18.44 18.92
N ARG A 507 -14.94 -17.78 19.06
CA ARG A 507 -14.32 -17.56 20.38
C ARG A 507 -15.20 -16.71 21.30
N ALA A 508 -15.74 -15.61 20.79
CA ALA A 508 -16.65 -14.76 21.56
C ALA A 508 -17.91 -15.54 22.01
N GLU A 509 -18.53 -16.29 21.10
CA GLU A 509 -19.70 -17.14 21.40
C GLU A 509 -19.44 -18.17 22.49
N ASN A 510 -18.30 -18.87 22.40
CA ASN A 510 -17.94 -19.89 23.37
C ASN A 510 -17.76 -19.29 24.78
N ILE A 511 -17.12 -18.12 24.90
CA ILE A 511 -16.93 -17.44 26.18
C ILE A 511 -18.27 -16.99 26.77
N ILE A 512 -19.14 -16.39 25.96
CA ILE A 512 -20.49 -15.97 26.39
C ILE A 512 -21.29 -17.19 26.89
N SER A 513 -21.27 -18.29 26.13
CA SER A 513 -21.95 -19.53 26.51
C SER A 513 -21.42 -20.11 27.83
N GLN A 514 -20.10 -20.14 28.02
CA GLN A 514 -19.48 -20.63 29.26
C GLN A 514 -19.87 -19.77 30.48
N MET A 515 -19.88 -18.44 30.34
CA MET A 515 -20.32 -17.55 31.42
C MET A 515 -21.81 -17.72 31.72
N GLY A 516 -22.64 -17.85 30.68
CA GLY A 516 -24.07 -18.14 30.85
C GLY A 516 -24.31 -19.44 31.59
N HIS A 517 -23.56 -20.50 31.25
CA HIS A 517 -23.62 -21.78 31.94
C HIS A 517 -23.16 -21.68 33.41
N ARG A 518 -22.04 -20.99 33.68
CA ARG A 518 -21.56 -20.75 35.06
C ARG A 518 -22.62 -20.01 35.88
N LYS A 519 -23.24 -18.97 35.32
CA LYS A 519 -24.30 -18.23 35.99
C LYS A 519 -25.51 -19.11 36.30
N ALA A 520 -25.97 -19.91 35.32
CA ALA A 520 -27.07 -20.85 35.52
C ALA A 520 -26.76 -21.91 36.58
N VAL A 521 -25.53 -22.41 36.64
CA VAL A 521 -25.09 -23.35 37.69
C VAL A 521 -25.05 -22.67 39.06
N MET A 522 -24.55 -21.43 39.16
CA MET A 522 -24.56 -20.66 40.42
C MET A 522 -25.98 -20.40 40.92
N GLU A 523 -26.90 -20.04 40.02
CA GLU A 523 -28.32 -19.86 40.33
C GLU A 523 -28.97 -21.18 40.77
N ALA A 524 -28.68 -22.30 40.08
CA ALA A 524 -29.22 -23.61 40.41
C ALA A 524 -28.65 -24.24 41.70
N THR A 525 -27.44 -23.85 42.10
CA THR A 525 -26.78 -24.33 43.33
C THR A 525 -27.00 -23.42 44.55
N GLY A 526 -27.80 -22.36 44.40
CA GLY A 526 -28.18 -21.46 45.50
C GLY A 526 -27.05 -20.56 46.00
N GLY A 527 -26.09 -20.22 45.13
CA GLY A 527 -24.87 -19.49 45.48
C GLY A 527 -25.03 -17.98 45.77
N ASP A 528 -26.20 -17.52 46.22
CA ASP A 528 -26.31 -16.21 46.86
C ASP A 528 -26.03 -16.40 48.36
N GLY A 529 -24.87 -15.91 48.80
CA GLY A 529 -24.41 -16.03 50.17
C GLY A 529 -25.44 -15.50 51.17
N SER A 530 -26.06 -16.40 51.90
CA SER A 530 -26.77 -16.19 53.17
C SER A 530 -25.85 -15.76 54.33
N ALA A 531 -24.78 -15.00 54.03
CA ALA A 531 -23.78 -14.56 55.01
C ALA A 531 -23.98 -13.12 55.51
N LYS A 532 -25.19 -12.55 55.38
CA LYS A 532 -25.50 -11.20 55.90
C LYS A 532 -26.81 -11.06 56.68
N ALA A 533 -27.34 -12.16 57.24
CA ALA A 533 -28.54 -12.12 58.09
C ALA A 533 -28.37 -12.83 59.45
N ALA A 534 -27.14 -13.02 59.92
CA ALA A 534 -26.87 -13.58 61.25
C ALA A 534 -25.64 -12.95 61.91
N ALA A 535 -25.57 -11.62 61.96
CA ALA A 535 -24.80 -10.87 62.95
C ALA A 535 -25.19 -9.38 62.91
N SER A 536 -25.92 -8.96 63.94
CA SER A 536 -26.34 -7.61 64.37
C SER A 536 -27.79 -7.25 64.09
#